data_AF-A0AAN8ELV2-F1
#
_entry.id   AF-A0AAN8ELV2-F1
#
_cell.length_a   1.000
_cell.length_b   1.000
_cell.length_c   1.000
_cell.angle_alpha   90.00
_cell.angle_beta   90.00
_cell.angle_gamma   90.00
#
_symmetry.space_group_name_H-M   'P 1'
#
loop_
_entity.id
_entity.type
_entity.pdbx_description
1 polymer ?
#
loop_
_entity_poly.entity_id
_entity_poly.type
_entity_poly.pdbx_seq_one_letter_code
_entity_poly.pdbx_strand_id
1 'polypeptide(L)'
;MQKTVRINLQARKNLLKKSHKDQIAAAKQEWNQYHQQKNTIDKKARQYVKEERANRREDWILGPLAPNRNVGQGKGTFGTIDVDLIQSPAIPKQVKGDPKFPGYDAVNYEKKKGLAFRGDTIVGNVVAGDRVVVVHGPERIRGKIGHVSSVDYDREELRIENINLADIKIPPTAPQPPASEHNPDPALYNTMEMPIPMTHVRLIAAMDFHDNGILKDVIVRHVHAAEPYGQRSNGSNIPAHTRYITGSAQHSPNGKDIVIPWPEENIENVFKHSEPDTVRDVVEKDTWLPGVLNDPLGYHFEVGENTRLAGQPTAAYTLGLVTNRQEADNKQRAGLSGFVHQDKLDVRRTRIARGILDELRPKAQRAKALHDDSEWVKRKMLEDARAIWWRDRKVLSPVAEAAERALQERRRQKEEQLNKEFGEVKPTIWKAVAIPTMAPVSQQMRLPVETRDLIKSMQAASLKTKYNKPDTKFSKRLTRMA
;
A
#
# COMPACT_ATOMS: atom_id res chain seq x y z
N MET A 1 -20.34 0.67 -29.76
CA MET A 1 -19.08 1.01 -29.05
C MET A 1 -19.23 1.51 -27.61
N GLN A 2 -20.11 2.48 -27.32
CA GLN A 2 -20.36 2.92 -25.92
C GLN A 2 -20.70 1.77 -24.96
N LYS A 3 -21.39 0.74 -25.47
CA LYS A 3 -21.70 -0.51 -24.74
C LYS A 3 -20.44 -1.26 -24.30
N THR A 4 -19.44 -1.40 -25.15
CA THR A 4 -18.15 -2.05 -24.84
C THR A 4 -17.41 -1.28 -23.74
N VAL A 5 -17.32 0.04 -23.87
CA VAL A 5 -16.71 0.90 -22.84
C VAL A 5 -17.44 0.73 -21.50
N ARG A 6 -18.78 0.67 -21.52
CA ARG A 6 -19.59 0.42 -20.31
C ARG A 6 -19.29 -0.96 -19.69
N ILE A 7 -19.13 -2.02 -20.48
CA ILE A 7 -18.75 -3.35 -20.00
C ILE A 7 -17.37 -3.30 -19.31
N ASN A 8 -16.38 -2.67 -19.95
CA ASN A 8 -15.04 -2.49 -19.38
C ASN A 8 -15.09 -1.73 -18.05
N LEU A 9 -15.85 -0.63 -18.01
CA LEU A 9 -16.02 0.17 -16.80
C LEU A 9 -16.72 -0.62 -15.69
N GLN A 10 -17.73 -1.43 -16.01
CA GLN A 10 -18.39 -2.30 -15.03
C GLN A 10 -17.42 -3.37 -14.50
N ALA A 11 -16.64 -4.01 -15.37
CA ALA A 11 -15.63 -4.99 -14.97
C ALA A 11 -14.58 -4.37 -14.04
N ARG A 12 -14.04 -3.18 -14.40
CA ARG A 12 -13.11 -2.43 -13.55
C ARG A 12 -13.72 -2.06 -12.20
N LYS A 13 -14.95 -1.55 -12.19
CA LYS A 13 -15.68 -1.23 -10.95
C LYS A 13 -15.88 -2.47 -10.07
N ASN A 14 -16.17 -3.63 -10.66
CA ASN A 14 -16.33 -4.87 -9.91
C ASN A 14 -14.99 -5.36 -9.33
N LEU A 15 -13.90 -5.26 -10.09
CA LEU A 15 -12.55 -5.56 -9.60
C LEU A 15 -12.13 -4.62 -8.46
N LEU A 16 -12.37 -3.31 -8.60
CA LEU A 16 -12.10 -2.33 -7.53
C LEU A 16 -12.94 -2.60 -6.28
N LYS A 17 -14.21 -2.97 -6.43
CA LYS A 17 -15.05 -3.38 -5.29
C LYS A 17 -14.51 -4.63 -4.62
N LYS A 18 -14.00 -5.59 -5.39
CA LYS A 18 -13.39 -6.82 -4.86
C LYS A 18 -12.09 -6.49 -4.12
N SER A 19 -11.17 -5.77 -4.75
CA SER A 19 -9.90 -5.38 -4.11
C SER A 19 -10.12 -4.56 -2.83
N HIS A 20 -11.12 -3.67 -2.81
CA HIS A 20 -11.48 -2.93 -1.60
C HIS A 20 -12.02 -3.83 -0.48
N LYS A 21 -12.85 -4.84 -0.81
CA LYS A 21 -13.29 -5.84 0.18
C LYS A 21 -12.11 -6.67 0.69
N ASP A 22 -11.21 -7.07 -0.19
CA ASP A 22 -10.01 -7.83 0.15
C ASP A 22 -9.08 -6.99 1.06
N GLN A 23 -8.92 -5.69 0.79
CA GLN A 23 -8.18 -4.74 1.63
C GLN A 23 -8.83 -4.57 3.03
N ILE A 24 -10.15 -4.44 3.11
CA ILE A 24 -10.86 -4.37 4.39
C ILE A 24 -10.69 -5.68 5.17
N ALA A 25 -10.79 -6.82 4.49
CA ALA A 25 -10.61 -8.13 5.12
C ALA A 25 -9.18 -8.29 5.65
N ALA A 26 -8.16 -7.91 4.87
CA ALA A 26 -6.76 -7.92 5.28
C ALA A 26 -6.53 -7.01 6.49
N ALA A 27 -7.03 -5.77 6.47
CA ALA A 27 -6.90 -4.86 7.60
C ALA A 27 -7.58 -5.38 8.88
N LYS A 28 -8.73 -6.05 8.74
CA LYS A 28 -9.40 -6.71 9.88
C LYS A 28 -8.57 -7.87 10.42
N GLN A 29 -7.91 -8.64 9.56
CA GLN A 29 -7.00 -9.71 9.97
C GLN A 29 -5.78 -9.16 10.71
N GLU A 30 -5.13 -8.12 10.18
CA GLU A 30 -4.02 -7.42 10.83
C GLU A 30 -4.42 -6.90 12.22
N TRP A 31 -5.60 -6.29 12.34
CA TRP A 31 -6.14 -5.80 13.61
C TRP A 31 -6.34 -6.93 14.64
N ASN A 32 -6.89 -8.07 14.20
CA ASN A 32 -7.09 -9.22 15.07
C ASN A 32 -5.74 -9.81 15.54
N GLN A 33 -4.75 -9.90 14.65
CA GLN A 33 -3.41 -10.36 14.99
C GLN A 33 -2.74 -9.44 16.01
N TYR A 34 -2.80 -8.12 15.79
CA TYR A 34 -2.30 -7.12 16.75
C TYR A 34 -2.94 -7.29 18.13
N HIS A 35 -4.27 -7.43 18.20
CA HIS A 35 -4.95 -7.65 19.48
C HIS A 35 -4.56 -8.97 20.16
N GLN A 36 -4.41 -10.06 19.41
CA GLN A 36 -3.98 -11.33 19.96
C GLN A 36 -2.59 -11.21 20.58
N GLN A 37 -1.64 -10.63 19.85
CA GLN A 37 -0.27 -10.42 20.33
C GLN A 37 -0.24 -9.47 21.55
N LYS A 38 -1.01 -8.38 21.50
CA LYS A 38 -1.12 -7.45 22.63
C LYS A 38 -1.66 -8.15 23.88
N ASN A 39 -2.73 -8.92 23.73
CA ASN A 39 -3.33 -9.65 24.85
C ASN A 39 -2.37 -10.69 25.44
N THR A 40 -1.57 -11.37 24.62
CA THR A 40 -0.55 -12.31 25.11
C THR A 40 0.55 -11.61 25.89
N ILE A 41 1.03 -10.47 25.40
CA ILE A 41 2.04 -9.62 26.07
C ILE A 41 1.48 -9.09 27.39
N ASP A 42 0.29 -8.50 27.39
CA ASP A 42 -0.37 -7.97 28.58
C ASP A 42 -0.60 -9.06 29.64
N LYS A 43 -0.96 -10.28 29.20
CA LYS A 43 -1.12 -11.42 30.11
C LYS A 43 0.20 -11.80 30.78
N LYS A 44 1.30 -11.90 30.02
CA LYS A 44 2.63 -12.19 30.55
C LYS A 44 3.11 -11.08 31.50
N ALA A 45 3.00 -9.82 31.09
CA ALA A 45 3.37 -8.68 31.94
C ALA A 45 2.61 -8.69 33.27
N ARG A 46 1.30 -9.00 33.26
CA ARG A 46 0.51 -9.14 34.49
C ARG A 46 0.95 -10.33 35.35
N GLN A 47 1.41 -11.42 34.75
CA GLN A 47 1.96 -12.57 35.48
C GLN A 47 3.22 -12.17 36.23
N TYR A 48 4.19 -11.51 35.57
CA TYR A 48 5.40 -10.98 36.23
C TYR A 48 5.06 -10.05 37.39
N VAL A 49 4.12 -9.11 37.20
CA VAL A 49 3.70 -8.21 38.28
C VAL A 49 3.05 -8.96 39.44
N LYS A 50 2.28 -10.02 39.16
CA LYS A 50 1.64 -10.84 40.18
C LYS A 50 2.66 -11.68 40.95
N GLU A 51 3.59 -12.31 40.25
CA GLU A 51 4.69 -13.10 40.82
C GLU A 51 5.58 -12.22 41.70
N GLU A 52 5.98 -11.04 41.22
CA GLU A 52 6.79 -10.09 41.99
C GLU A 52 6.06 -9.62 43.27
N ARG A 53 4.75 -9.39 43.21
CA ARG A 53 3.95 -9.07 44.41
C ARG A 53 3.89 -10.23 45.39
N ALA A 54 3.84 -11.48 44.91
CA ALA A 54 3.85 -12.66 45.76
C ALA A 54 5.24 -12.83 46.41
N ASN A 55 6.31 -12.70 45.62
CA ASN A 55 7.69 -12.80 46.06
C ASN A 55 7.99 -11.78 47.17
N ARG A 56 7.61 -10.51 46.96
CA ARG A 56 7.80 -9.47 47.97
C ARG A 56 7.08 -9.76 49.29
N ARG A 57 5.88 -10.35 49.22
CA ARG A 57 5.13 -10.75 50.42
C ARG A 57 5.81 -11.92 51.13
N GLU A 58 6.27 -12.91 50.38
CA GLU A 58 7.00 -14.05 50.91
C GLU A 58 8.31 -13.63 51.56
N ASP A 59 9.09 -12.75 50.91
CA ASP A 59 10.34 -12.21 51.45
C ASP A 59 10.10 -11.43 52.75
N TRP A 60 9.00 -10.67 52.80
CA TRP A 60 8.59 -9.97 54.02
C TRP A 60 8.21 -10.91 55.16
N ILE A 61 7.46 -11.99 54.86
CA ILE A 61 6.96 -12.93 55.88
C ILE A 61 8.07 -13.84 56.38
N LEU A 62 8.93 -14.34 55.50
CA LEU A 62 9.99 -15.30 55.84
C LEU A 62 11.25 -14.62 56.37
N GLY A 63 11.48 -13.33 56.05
CA GLY A 63 12.64 -12.57 56.51
C GLY A 63 13.95 -13.26 56.17
N PRO A 64 14.73 -13.75 57.17
CA PRO A 64 15.99 -14.47 56.91
C PRO A 64 15.81 -15.83 56.23
N LEU A 65 14.60 -16.41 56.24
CA LEU A 65 14.29 -17.69 55.58
C LEU A 65 13.78 -17.51 54.15
N ALA A 66 13.91 -16.32 53.56
CA ALA A 66 13.46 -16.08 52.19
C ALA A 66 14.17 -17.00 51.18
N PRO A 67 13.44 -17.65 50.26
CA PRO A 67 14.04 -18.60 49.33
C PRO A 67 14.95 -17.88 48.33
N ASN A 68 16.14 -18.43 48.09
CA ASN A 68 16.98 -17.98 46.99
C ASN A 68 16.37 -18.44 45.66
N ARG A 69 15.69 -17.53 44.95
CA ARG A 69 14.99 -17.85 43.69
C ARG A 69 15.92 -18.06 42.49
N ASN A 70 17.21 -17.76 42.64
CA ASN A 70 18.23 -17.97 41.61
C ASN A 70 18.86 -19.38 41.67
N VAL A 71 18.14 -20.38 42.19
CA VAL A 71 18.58 -21.78 42.25
C VAL A 71 17.55 -22.70 41.56
N GLY A 72 17.95 -23.94 41.25
CA GLY A 72 17.08 -24.92 40.61
C GLY A 72 16.69 -24.52 39.18
N GLN A 73 15.39 -24.61 38.86
CA GLN A 73 14.86 -24.27 37.53
C GLN A 73 15.03 -22.78 37.16
N GLY A 74 15.15 -21.91 38.17
CA GLY A 74 15.35 -20.47 38.00
C GLY A 74 16.82 -20.04 37.94
N LYS A 75 17.78 -20.98 38.04
CA LYS A 75 19.21 -20.65 38.06
C LYS A 75 19.57 -19.83 36.82
N GLY A 76 20.09 -18.63 37.03
CA GLY A 76 20.50 -17.70 35.98
C GLY A 76 19.37 -17.06 35.17
N THR A 77 18.11 -17.39 35.43
CA THR A 77 16.95 -16.82 34.71
C THR A 77 16.04 -15.98 35.61
N PHE A 78 16.22 -16.05 36.93
CA PHE A 78 15.49 -15.20 37.85
C PHE A 78 15.78 -13.71 37.59
N GLY A 79 14.73 -12.90 37.45
CA GLY A 79 14.84 -11.48 37.11
C GLY A 79 14.98 -11.18 35.61
N THR A 80 15.06 -12.21 34.75
CA THR A 80 15.12 -12.03 33.29
C THR A 80 13.73 -11.81 32.69
N ILE A 81 13.69 -11.10 31.56
CA ILE A 81 12.50 -10.82 30.77
C ILE A 81 12.35 -11.88 29.68
N ASP A 82 11.12 -12.36 29.47
CA ASP A 82 10.76 -13.22 28.34
C ASP A 82 10.93 -12.50 26.99
N VAL A 83 11.33 -13.24 25.95
CA VAL A 83 11.52 -12.70 24.59
C VAL A 83 10.26 -12.02 24.04
N ASP A 84 9.09 -12.53 24.38
CA ASP A 84 7.82 -11.98 23.91
C ASP A 84 7.52 -10.59 24.45
N LEU A 85 8.12 -10.19 25.58
CA LEU A 85 7.93 -8.88 26.19
C LEU A 85 8.91 -7.82 25.66
N ILE A 86 9.88 -8.20 24.83
CA ILE A 86 10.89 -7.29 24.30
C ILE A 86 10.26 -6.27 23.37
N GLN A 87 9.37 -6.73 22.49
CA GLN A 87 8.87 -5.92 21.38
C GLN A 87 7.36 -5.78 21.48
N SER A 88 6.87 -4.54 21.40
CA SER A 88 5.44 -4.32 21.26
C SER A 88 4.91 -4.86 19.92
N PRO A 89 3.64 -5.23 19.84
CA PRO A 89 3.06 -5.67 18.58
C PRO A 89 3.01 -4.50 17.59
N ALA A 90 3.27 -4.78 16.30
CA ALA A 90 3.28 -3.75 15.25
C ALA A 90 1.91 -3.07 15.13
N ILE A 91 1.89 -1.74 15.15
CA ILE A 91 0.65 -0.98 15.12
C ILE A 91 0.03 -1.11 13.71
N PRO A 92 -1.24 -1.55 13.59
CA PRO A 92 -1.89 -1.68 12.29
C PRO A 92 -1.93 -0.35 11.55
N LYS A 93 -1.68 -0.39 10.23
CA LYS A 93 -1.57 0.81 9.37
C LYS A 93 -2.77 1.76 9.44
N GLN A 94 -3.96 1.24 9.71
CA GLN A 94 -5.18 2.06 9.83
C GLN A 94 -5.26 2.88 11.13
N VAL A 95 -4.60 2.42 12.19
CA VAL A 95 -4.61 3.04 13.52
C VAL A 95 -3.33 3.77 13.82
N LYS A 96 -2.23 3.39 13.16
CA LYS A 96 -1.09 4.28 12.94
C LYS A 96 -1.72 5.55 12.39
N GLY A 97 -1.86 6.55 13.25
CA GLY A 97 -2.34 7.84 12.84
C GLY A 97 -1.18 8.34 12.04
N ASP A 98 -1.13 7.98 10.75
CA ASP A 98 0.04 8.19 9.92
C ASP A 98 0.56 9.55 10.31
N PRO A 99 1.85 9.70 10.66
CA PRO A 99 2.41 11.00 10.46
C PRO A 99 2.11 11.26 8.98
N LYS A 100 1.09 12.08 8.67
CA LYS A 100 0.57 12.40 7.35
C LYS A 100 1.67 13.16 6.62
N PHE A 101 2.81 12.51 6.45
CA PHE A 101 3.96 12.99 5.76
C PHE A 101 3.47 13.24 4.36
N PRO A 102 3.56 14.48 3.89
CA PRO A 102 3.14 14.76 2.54
C PRO A 102 4.16 14.09 1.55
N GLY A 103 5.31 13.57 2.00
CA GLY A 103 6.37 13.04 1.13
C GLY A 103 6.26 11.62 0.55
N TYR A 104 5.46 10.67 1.10
CA TYR A 104 5.56 9.25 0.65
C TYR A 104 4.43 8.77 -0.27
N ASP A 105 3.30 9.48 -0.30
CA ASP A 105 2.14 9.13 -1.14
C ASP A 105 1.92 10.24 -2.18
N ALA A 106 2.67 10.17 -3.29
CA ALA A 106 2.71 11.19 -4.34
C ALA A 106 1.31 11.57 -4.90
N VAL A 107 0.33 10.67 -4.76
CA VAL A 107 -1.04 10.85 -5.27
C VAL A 107 -1.93 11.69 -4.34
N ASN A 108 -1.58 11.83 -3.05
CA ASN A 108 -2.39 12.56 -2.05
C ASN A 108 -1.73 13.82 -1.48
N TYR A 109 -0.53 14.18 -1.95
CA TYR A 109 0.24 15.36 -1.52
C TYR A 109 -0.56 16.67 -1.61
N GLU A 110 -1.23 16.91 -2.74
CA GLU A 110 -1.94 18.16 -3.00
C GLU A 110 -3.14 18.40 -2.07
N LYS A 111 -3.84 17.34 -1.65
CA LYS A 111 -5.05 17.46 -0.81
C LYS A 111 -4.77 17.76 0.66
N LYS A 112 -3.54 17.53 1.14
CA LYS A 112 -3.18 17.67 2.56
C LYS A 112 -2.16 18.79 2.84
N LYS A 113 -1.79 19.57 1.81
CA LYS A 113 -0.80 20.66 1.85
C LYS A 113 -1.04 21.75 2.92
N GLY A 114 -2.22 21.80 3.52
CA GLY A 114 -2.60 22.80 4.54
C GLY A 114 -2.67 22.31 6.00
N LEU A 115 -2.57 21.01 6.27
CA LEU A 115 -2.49 20.52 7.66
C LEU A 115 -1.03 20.38 8.04
N ALA A 116 -0.40 21.53 8.32
CA ALA A 116 0.91 21.58 8.95
C ALA A 116 0.93 20.66 10.17
N PHE A 117 2.03 19.92 10.30
CA PHE A 117 2.27 18.88 11.30
C PHE A 117 2.40 19.46 12.72
N ARG A 118 1.42 20.23 13.21
CA ARG A 118 1.30 20.64 14.61
C ARG A 118 0.80 19.47 15.46
N GLY A 119 1.43 18.32 15.33
CA GLY A 119 1.25 17.20 16.24
C GLY A 119 2.18 17.40 17.43
N ASP A 120 1.68 17.17 18.64
CA ASP A 120 2.50 17.15 19.86
C ASP A 120 3.49 15.97 19.90
N THR A 121 3.49 15.11 18.87
CA THR A 121 4.21 13.85 18.83
C THR A 121 5.54 13.98 18.08
N ILE A 122 6.53 13.26 18.60
CA ILE A 122 7.89 13.20 18.02
C ILE A 122 7.98 12.18 16.87
N VAL A 123 6.91 11.44 16.62
CA VAL A 123 6.85 10.31 15.69
C VAL A 123 7.22 10.77 14.28
N GLY A 124 8.28 10.16 13.73
CA GLY A 124 8.83 10.48 12.41
C GLY A 124 9.68 11.76 12.33
N ASN A 125 9.92 12.42 13.47
CA ASN A 125 10.89 13.54 13.59
C ASN A 125 12.19 13.13 14.30
N VAL A 126 12.37 11.83 14.58
CA VAL A 126 13.54 11.24 15.23
C VAL A 126 14.15 10.19 14.31
N VAL A 127 15.48 10.17 14.23
CA VAL A 127 16.29 9.19 13.48
C VAL A 127 17.38 8.64 14.40
N ALA A 128 17.99 7.52 14.03
CA ALA A 128 19.18 7.01 14.71
C ALA A 128 20.30 8.06 14.73
N GLY A 129 21.06 8.12 15.83
CA GLY A 129 22.09 9.13 16.10
C GLY A 129 21.60 10.38 16.83
N ASP A 130 20.29 10.65 16.85
CA ASP A 130 19.73 11.80 17.59
C ASP A 130 20.00 11.70 19.10
N ARG A 131 20.27 12.85 19.73
CA ARG A 131 20.34 12.98 21.19
C ARG A 131 18.96 13.16 21.76
N VAL A 132 18.59 12.29 22.69
CA VAL A 132 17.26 12.29 23.28
C VAL A 132 17.31 12.13 24.80
N VAL A 133 16.29 12.65 25.48
CA VAL A 133 16.06 12.50 26.92
C VAL A 133 14.79 11.71 27.18
N VAL A 134 14.83 10.81 28.16
CA VAL A 134 13.65 10.08 28.63
C VAL A 134 12.90 10.92 29.66
N VAL A 135 11.68 11.34 29.34
CA VAL A 135 10.83 12.19 30.20
C VAL A 135 9.91 11.36 31.10
N HIS A 136 9.40 10.24 30.58
CA HIS A 136 8.46 9.36 31.26
C HIS A 136 8.98 7.92 31.34
N GLY A 137 8.63 7.22 32.42
CA GLY A 137 9.06 5.84 32.65
C GLY A 137 9.51 5.61 34.09
N PRO A 138 10.13 4.44 34.36
CA PRO A 138 10.74 4.15 35.66
C PRO A 138 11.77 5.21 36.06
N GLU A 139 11.88 5.47 37.36
CA GLU A 139 12.80 6.48 37.92
C GLU A 139 14.26 6.23 37.52
N ARG A 140 14.66 4.96 37.37
CA ARG A 140 16.01 4.56 36.93
C ARG A 140 16.41 5.09 35.53
N ILE A 141 15.44 5.35 34.65
CA ILE A 141 15.68 5.82 33.28
C ILE A 141 15.29 7.28 33.06
N ARG A 142 14.37 7.80 33.88
CA ARG A 142 13.86 9.16 33.75
C ARG A 142 14.98 10.18 33.92
N GLY A 143 15.06 11.16 33.02
CA GLY A 143 16.08 12.20 33.01
C GLY A 143 17.41 11.79 32.38
N LYS A 144 17.60 10.51 32.02
CA LYS A 144 18.81 10.06 31.32
C LYS A 144 18.79 10.52 29.86
N ILE A 145 19.98 10.90 29.40
CA ILE A 145 20.25 11.37 28.04
C ILE A 145 21.07 10.30 27.34
N GLY A 146 20.75 10.01 26.08
CA GLY A 146 21.55 9.11 25.25
C GLY A 146 21.32 9.32 23.77
N HIS A 147 22.06 8.59 22.95
CA HIS A 147 21.90 8.55 21.50
C HIS A 147 20.92 7.46 21.09
N VAL A 148 20.10 7.74 20.09
CA VAL A 148 19.18 6.75 19.53
C VAL A 148 19.96 5.73 18.70
N SER A 149 19.94 4.47 19.12
CA SER A 149 20.58 3.35 18.41
C SER A 149 19.77 2.91 17.21
N SER A 150 18.48 2.58 17.42
CA SER A 150 17.57 2.15 16.36
C SER A 150 16.17 2.71 16.57
N VAL A 151 15.44 2.92 15.47
CA VAL A 151 14.09 3.47 15.47
C VAL A 151 13.13 2.53 14.75
N ASP A 152 12.10 2.06 15.45
CA ASP A 152 11.06 1.20 14.90
C ASP A 152 9.78 2.02 14.66
N TYR A 153 9.63 2.58 13.46
CA TYR A 153 8.48 3.42 13.12
C TYR A 153 7.14 2.68 13.14
N ASP A 154 7.13 1.37 12.93
CA ASP A 154 5.89 0.56 12.92
C ASP A 154 5.35 0.28 14.32
N ARG A 155 6.21 0.36 15.33
CA ARG A 155 5.84 0.18 16.75
C ARG A 155 5.83 1.48 17.52
N GLU A 156 6.32 2.56 16.92
CA GLU A 156 6.56 3.85 17.58
C GLU A 156 7.47 3.70 18.80
N GLU A 157 8.51 2.88 18.65
CA GLU A 157 9.50 2.55 19.67
C GLU A 157 10.90 2.95 19.21
N LEU A 158 11.76 3.25 20.16
CA LEU A 158 13.16 3.58 19.93
C LEU A 158 14.04 2.87 20.95
N ARG A 159 15.25 2.49 20.52
CA ARG A 159 16.31 1.98 21.41
C ARG A 159 17.32 3.09 21.64
N ILE A 160 17.72 3.28 22.89
CA ILE A 160 18.70 4.29 23.28
C ILE A 160 19.92 3.58 23.82
N GLU A 161 21.09 3.99 23.33
CA GLU A 161 22.37 3.38 23.69
C GLU A 161 22.58 3.35 25.20
N ASN A 162 22.88 2.17 25.74
CA ASN A 162 23.17 1.91 27.16
C ASN A 162 22.08 2.39 28.14
N ILE A 163 20.84 2.60 27.67
CA ILE A 163 19.70 3.02 28.49
C ILE A 163 18.63 1.93 28.45
N ASN A 164 17.94 1.75 29.58
CA ASN A 164 16.90 0.72 29.74
C ASN A 164 17.38 -0.70 29.42
N LEU A 165 18.61 -1.01 29.82
CA LEU A 165 19.16 -2.37 29.76
C LEU A 165 18.32 -3.32 30.61
N ALA A 166 18.04 -4.50 30.07
CA ALA A 166 17.43 -5.59 30.79
C ALA A 166 18.01 -6.94 30.34
N ASP A 167 18.05 -7.89 31.27
CA ASP A 167 18.45 -9.26 31.00
C ASP A 167 17.30 -10.02 30.36
N ILE A 168 17.56 -10.64 29.22
CA ILE A 168 16.54 -11.29 28.40
C ILE A 168 16.87 -12.77 28.32
N LYS A 169 15.88 -13.58 28.67
CA LYS A 169 16.00 -15.04 28.64
C LYS A 169 16.19 -15.53 27.21
N ILE A 170 17.24 -16.30 26.98
CA ILE A 170 17.47 -16.96 25.69
C ILE A 170 16.53 -18.19 25.62
N PRO A 171 15.71 -18.31 24.57
CA PRO A 171 14.83 -19.47 24.44
C PRO A 171 15.68 -20.71 24.16
N PRO A 172 15.27 -21.90 24.64
CA PRO A 172 16.07 -23.13 24.47
C PRO A 172 16.28 -23.53 23.00
N THR A 173 15.45 -23.01 22.09
CA THR A 173 15.59 -23.23 20.64
C THR A 173 16.70 -22.39 20.01
N ALA A 174 17.10 -21.27 20.63
CA ALA A 174 18.14 -20.42 20.09
C ALA A 174 19.53 -21.00 20.39
N PRO A 175 20.50 -20.87 19.46
CA PRO A 175 21.87 -21.28 19.70
C PRO A 175 22.42 -20.50 20.89
N GLN A 176 22.90 -21.24 21.89
CA GLN A 176 23.51 -20.64 23.06
C GLN A 176 24.89 -20.10 22.70
N PRO A 177 25.30 -18.94 23.26
CA PRO A 177 26.66 -18.48 23.10
C PRO A 177 27.63 -19.56 23.64
N PRO A 178 28.77 -19.78 22.96
CA PRO A 178 29.74 -20.76 23.41
C PRO A 178 30.21 -20.40 24.84
N ALA A 179 30.45 -21.41 25.66
CA ALA A 179 31.01 -21.22 26.99
C ALA A 179 32.35 -20.48 26.87
N SER A 180 32.48 -19.37 27.59
CA SER A 180 33.74 -18.60 27.64
C SER A 180 34.65 -19.19 28.72
N GLU A 181 35.97 -19.03 28.58
CA GLU A 181 36.92 -19.51 29.61
C GLU A 181 36.62 -18.97 31.02
N HIS A 182 36.02 -17.78 31.11
CA HIS A 182 35.64 -17.15 32.38
C HIS A 182 34.28 -17.60 32.93
N ASN A 183 33.42 -18.22 32.12
CA ASN A 183 32.11 -18.72 32.55
C ASN A 183 31.84 -20.09 31.89
N PRO A 184 32.03 -21.20 32.64
CA PRO A 184 31.87 -22.55 32.09
C PRO A 184 30.41 -22.91 31.80
N ASP A 185 29.44 -22.25 32.46
CA ASP A 185 28.02 -22.42 32.18
C ASP A 185 27.60 -21.48 31.01
N PRO A 186 26.86 -21.97 30.00
CA PRO A 186 26.38 -21.11 28.92
C PRO A 186 25.46 -20.03 29.47
N ALA A 187 25.64 -18.78 29.03
CA ALA A 187 24.79 -17.68 29.44
C ALA A 187 23.33 -17.97 29.03
N LEU A 188 22.44 -18.09 30.01
CA LEU A 188 21.01 -18.35 29.78
C LEU A 188 20.22 -17.08 29.43
N TYR A 189 20.88 -15.93 29.51
CA TYR A 189 20.31 -14.64 29.20
C TYR A 189 21.31 -13.76 28.45
N ASN A 190 20.78 -12.73 27.80
CA ASN A 190 21.57 -11.67 27.18
C ASN A 190 21.05 -10.31 27.66
N THR A 191 21.95 -9.41 28.02
CA THR A 191 21.59 -8.04 28.38
C THR A 191 21.49 -7.20 27.12
N MET A 192 20.34 -6.59 26.86
CA MET A 192 20.20 -5.65 25.75
C MET A 192 19.27 -4.48 26.10
N GLU A 193 19.33 -3.45 25.28
CA GLU A 193 18.50 -2.25 25.38
C GLU A 193 17.04 -2.60 25.06
N MET A 194 16.16 -2.36 26.03
CA MET A 194 14.73 -2.53 25.83
C MET A 194 14.15 -1.29 25.14
N PRO A 195 13.28 -1.47 24.12
CA PRO A 195 12.67 -0.36 23.43
C PRO A 195 11.85 0.52 24.36
N ILE A 196 11.88 1.82 24.12
CA ILE A 196 11.12 2.84 24.83
C ILE A 196 10.12 3.44 23.83
N PRO A 197 8.85 3.66 24.21
CA PRO A 197 7.89 4.31 23.32
C PRO A 197 8.31 5.75 23.03
N MET A 198 8.16 6.18 21.78
CA MET A 198 8.49 7.54 21.31
C MET A 198 7.80 8.64 22.11
N THR A 199 6.62 8.37 22.67
CA THR A 199 5.85 9.32 23.49
C THR A 199 6.56 9.69 24.79
N HIS A 200 7.43 8.83 25.31
CA HIS A 200 8.16 9.02 26.56
C HIS A 200 9.48 9.78 26.40
N VAL A 201 9.86 10.08 25.17
CA VAL A 201 11.18 10.61 24.82
C VAL A 201 11.05 11.99 24.19
N ARG A 202 12.01 12.86 24.44
CA ARG A 202 12.10 14.19 23.82
C ARG A 202 13.47 14.41 23.23
N LEU A 203 13.53 15.18 22.14
CA LEU A 203 14.77 15.55 21.48
C LEU A 203 15.52 16.58 22.34
N ILE A 204 16.84 16.52 22.28
CA ILE A 204 17.72 17.52 22.86
C ILE A 204 18.37 18.24 21.70
N ALA A 205 18.33 19.57 21.73
CA ALA A 205 19.00 20.41 20.77
C ALA A 205 19.88 21.41 21.53
N ALA A 206 21.13 21.54 21.08
CA ALA A 206 22.01 22.60 21.55
C ALA A 206 21.58 23.92 20.88
N MET A 207 21.29 24.93 21.68
CA MET A 207 20.86 26.24 21.20
C MET A 207 21.58 27.36 21.94
N ASP A 208 21.69 28.50 21.27
CA ASP A 208 22.22 29.76 21.76
C ASP A 208 21.11 30.60 22.41
N PHE A 209 20.89 30.39 23.70
CA PHE A 209 19.98 31.24 24.47
C PHE A 209 20.76 32.45 25.01
N HIS A 210 20.63 33.60 24.34
CA HIS A 210 21.19 34.94 24.65
C HIS A 210 22.58 35.30 24.09
N ASP A 211 22.83 36.62 24.02
CA ASP A 211 23.99 37.36 23.49
C ASP A 211 25.38 36.85 23.93
N ASN A 212 25.44 35.99 24.95
CA ASN A 212 26.70 35.48 25.49
C ASN A 212 27.33 34.38 24.62
N GLY A 213 26.63 33.88 23.59
CA GLY A 213 27.16 32.86 22.67
C GLY A 213 27.39 31.47 23.28
N ILE A 214 26.90 31.23 24.50
CA ILE A 214 27.05 29.94 25.19
C ILE A 214 25.96 28.98 24.71
N LEU A 215 26.37 27.91 24.03
CA LEU A 215 25.48 26.81 23.66
C LEU A 215 25.00 26.07 24.91
N LYS A 216 23.68 25.93 25.04
CA LYS A 216 23.05 25.15 26.11
C LYS A 216 22.21 24.03 25.50
N ASP A 217 22.29 22.85 26.10
CA ASP A 217 21.41 21.75 25.76
C ASP A 217 19.99 22.06 26.27
N VAL A 218 19.01 22.04 25.38
CA VAL A 218 17.62 22.28 25.71
C VAL A 218 16.73 21.13 25.24
N ILE A 219 15.80 20.77 26.13
CA ILE A 219 14.82 19.71 25.88
C ILE A 219 13.70 20.28 25.02
N VAL A 220 13.56 19.73 23.81
CA VAL A 220 12.55 20.15 22.84
C VAL A 220 11.23 19.46 23.15
N ARG A 221 10.23 20.23 23.58
CA ARG A 221 8.93 19.70 23.97
C ARG A 221 8.11 19.19 22.79
N HIS A 222 8.09 19.97 21.70
CA HIS A 222 7.30 19.71 20.50
C HIS A 222 8.11 20.06 19.24
N VAL A 223 8.09 19.15 18.27
CA VAL A 223 8.78 19.31 16.98
C VAL A 223 7.75 19.13 15.88
N HIS A 224 7.79 20.00 14.87
CA HIS A 224 6.97 19.85 13.69
C HIS A 224 7.83 19.72 12.43
N ALA A 225 7.29 18.98 11.46
CA ALA A 225 7.86 18.85 10.13
C ALA A 225 7.38 20.01 9.24
N ALA A 226 8.30 20.69 8.58
CA ALA A 226 7.96 21.74 7.61
C ALA A 226 8.93 21.75 6.42
N GLU A 227 8.64 22.62 5.46
CA GLU A 227 9.51 22.93 4.33
C GLU A 227 10.82 23.60 4.79
N PRO A 228 11.94 23.48 4.05
CA PRO A 228 12.07 22.85 2.74
C PRO A 228 12.17 21.32 2.83
N TYR A 229 11.68 20.64 1.79
CA TYR A 229 11.89 19.22 1.58
C TYR A 229 13.16 19.03 0.74
N GLY A 230 14.20 18.47 1.36
CA GLY A 230 15.46 18.16 0.69
C GLY A 230 15.40 16.81 -0.02
N GLN A 231 16.05 16.71 -1.17
CA GLN A 231 16.34 15.43 -1.80
C GLN A 231 17.41 14.72 -0.96
N ARG A 232 17.10 13.52 -0.46
CA ARG A 232 18.05 12.69 0.32
C ARG A 232 18.80 11.74 -0.61
N SER A 233 19.95 11.25 -0.15
CA SER A 233 20.65 10.16 -0.82
C SER A 233 19.77 8.91 -0.86
N ASN A 234 19.95 8.10 -1.91
CA ASN A 234 19.27 6.81 -2.00
C ASN A 234 19.62 5.96 -0.76
N GLY A 235 18.62 5.33 -0.14
CA GLY A 235 18.80 4.49 1.06
C GLY A 235 19.03 5.23 2.37
N SER A 236 18.93 6.56 2.40
CA SER A 236 18.92 7.33 3.65
C SER A 236 17.70 6.99 4.50
N ASN A 237 17.88 6.85 5.81
CA ASN A 237 16.77 6.70 6.77
C ASN A 237 16.24 8.07 7.24
N ILE A 238 16.92 9.17 6.91
CA ILE A 238 16.50 10.53 7.21
C ILE A 238 15.26 10.91 6.39
N PRO A 239 14.22 11.45 7.03
CA PRO A 239 13.08 12.01 6.32
C PRO A 239 13.43 13.19 5.39
N ALA A 240 12.67 13.34 4.29
CA ALA A 240 12.89 14.43 3.34
C ALA A 240 12.65 15.83 3.92
N HIS A 241 11.80 15.96 4.95
CA HIS A 241 11.45 17.26 5.53
C HIS A 241 12.54 17.81 6.46
N THR A 242 12.42 19.10 6.74
CA THR A 242 13.18 19.76 7.79
C THR A 242 12.33 19.82 9.06
N ARG A 243 12.95 19.67 10.22
CA ARG A 243 12.26 19.66 11.52
C ARG A 243 12.54 20.95 12.28
N TYR A 244 11.49 21.47 12.90
CA TYR A 244 11.47 22.78 13.55
C TYR A 244 10.91 22.70 14.96
N ILE A 245 11.39 23.58 15.83
CA ILE A 245 10.89 23.70 17.19
C ILE A 245 9.61 24.52 17.17
N THR A 246 8.51 23.90 17.61
CA THR A 246 7.20 24.55 17.60
C THR A 246 7.17 25.76 18.55
N GLY A 247 6.80 26.93 18.02
CA GLY A 247 6.64 28.16 18.80
C GLY A 247 7.95 28.90 19.07
N SER A 248 9.08 28.42 18.53
CA SER A 248 10.39 29.06 18.70
C SER A 248 10.51 30.37 17.92
N ALA A 249 9.65 30.62 16.91
CA ALA A 249 9.58 31.88 16.19
C ALA A 249 9.47 33.11 17.09
N GLN A 250 8.80 33.00 18.25
CA GLN A 250 8.68 34.12 19.21
C GLN A 250 10.01 34.49 19.88
N HIS A 251 10.94 33.54 19.97
CA HIS A 251 12.21 33.66 20.69
C HIS A 251 13.40 33.77 19.75
N SER A 252 13.20 33.44 18.47
CA SER A 252 14.19 33.55 17.41
C SER A 252 14.34 35.01 16.97
N PRO A 253 15.57 35.53 16.81
CA PRO A 253 15.81 36.93 16.41
C PRO A 253 15.20 37.25 15.03
N ASN A 254 15.03 36.24 14.17
CA ASN A 254 14.51 36.40 12.82
C ASN A 254 12.99 36.19 12.70
N GLY A 255 12.29 35.94 13.82
CA GLY A 255 10.86 35.61 13.82
C GLY A 255 10.53 34.28 13.12
N LYS A 256 11.54 33.43 12.87
CA LYS A 256 11.42 32.13 12.21
C LYS A 256 11.64 31.02 13.22
N ASP A 257 10.92 29.91 13.07
CA ASP A 257 11.16 28.74 13.91
C ASP A 257 12.60 28.21 13.73
N ILE A 258 13.21 27.79 14.83
CA ILE A 258 14.57 27.26 14.89
C ILE A 258 14.59 25.87 14.25
N VAL A 259 15.48 25.69 13.28
CA VAL A 259 15.72 24.41 12.59
C VAL A 259 16.55 23.49 13.48
N ILE A 260 16.15 22.23 13.60
CA ILE A 260 16.99 21.18 14.17
C ILE A 260 17.62 20.40 13.02
N PRO A 261 18.96 20.42 12.84
CA PRO A 261 19.61 19.64 11.80
C PRO A 261 19.42 18.14 12.05
N TRP A 262 19.38 17.35 10.99
CA TRP A 262 19.41 15.89 11.09
C TRP A 262 20.82 15.42 11.44
N PRO A 263 20.98 14.29 12.17
CA PRO A 263 22.29 13.72 12.42
C PRO A 263 22.92 13.22 11.12
N GLU A 264 24.24 13.18 11.06
CA GLU A 264 24.96 12.64 9.91
C GLU A 264 24.79 11.12 9.84
N GLU A 265 24.37 10.61 8.68
CA GLU A 265 24.22 9.18 8.44
C GLU A 265 25.49 8.57 7.84
N ASN A 266 25.87 7.40 8.35
CA ASN A 266 26.91 6.58 7.73
C ASN A 266 26.31 5.72 6.59
N ILE A 267 26.18 6.32 5.40
CA ILE A 267 25.52 5.72 4.22
C ILE A 267 26.42 4.67 3.53
N GLU A 268 27.74 4.72 3.76
CA GLU A 268 28.75 3.93 3.02
C GLU A 268 28.54 2.42 3.12
N ASN A 269 27.88 1.95 4.18
CA ASN A 269 27.69 0.52 4.42
C ASN A 269 26.43 -0.08 3.76
N VAL A 270 25.54 0.75 3.22
CA VAL A 270 24.21 0.28 2.74
C VAL A 270 24.28 -0.30 1.33
N PHE A 271 25.08 0.28 0.44
CA PHE A 271 25.13 -0.12 -0.97
C PHE A 271 26.46 -0.77 -1.29
N LYS A 272 26.53 -2.08 -1.07
CA LYS A 272 27.62 -2.90 -1.58
C LYS A 272 27.16 -3.52 -2.90
N HIS A 273 27.94 -3.34 -3.95
CA HIS A 273 27.73 -4.06 -5.20
C HIS A 273 27.93 -5.55 -4.95
N SER A 274 26.95 -6.35 -5.33
CA SER A 274 27.03 -7.80 -5.30
C SER A 274 27.44 -8.32 -6.68
N GLU A 275 28.08 -9.49 -6.72
CA GLU A 275 28.45 -10.15 -7.98
C GLU A 275 27.28 -10.34 -8.98
N PRO A 276 26.03 -10.64 -8.57
CA PRO A 276 24.91 -10.72 -9.51
C PRO A 276 24.40 -9.35 -10.01
N ASP A 277 24.90 -8.23 -9.50
CA ASP A 277 24.51 -6.91 -9.98
C ASP A 277 25.14 -6.60 -11.33
N THR A 278 24.39 -5.91 -12.18
CA THR A 278 24.90 -5.46 -13.47
C THR A 278 25.81 -4.25 -13.29
N VAL A 279 26.95 -4.27 -13.98
CA VAL A 279 27.88 -3.12 -13.99
C VAL A 279 27.18 -1.91 -14.60
N ARG A 280 27.43 -0.73 -14.02
CA ARG A 280 26.80 0.53 -14.44
C ARG A 280 26.94 0.79 -15.94
N ASP A 281 28.10 0.49 -16.51
CA ASP A 281 28.38 0.64 -17.94
C ASP A 281 27.43 -0.17 -18.84
N VAL A 282 26.98 -1.34 -18.37
CA VAL A 282 26.03 -2.19 -19.11
C VAL A 282 24.61 -1.64 -18.99
N VAL A 283 24.24 -1.13 -17.81
CA VAL A 283 22.90 -0.56 -17.54
C VAL A 283 22.70 0.76 -18.30
N GLU A 284 23.72 1.60 -18.37
CA GLU A 284 23.64 2.91 -19.01
C GLU A 284 23.82 2.85 -20.54
N LYS A 285 24.17 1.68 -21.08
CA LYS A 285 24.30 1.48 -22.53
C LYS A 285 22.93 1.55 -23.21
N ASP A 286 22.68 2.66 -23.91
CA ASP A 286 21.49 2.79 -24.74
C ASP A 286 21.58 1.84 -25.95
N THR A 287 20.67 0.86 -25.96
CA THR A 287 20.60 -0.17 -27.00
C THR A 287 19.33 -0.04 -27.84
N TRP A 288 18.37 0.78 -27.42
CA TRP A 288 17.06 0.83 -28.05
C TRP A 288 16.95 1.98 -29.04
N LEU A 289 16.82 1.63 -30.32
CA LEU A 289 16.54 2.59 -31.39
C LEU A 289 15.06 2.48 -31.78
N PRO A 290 14.24 3.51 -31.56
CA PRO A 290 12.81 3.47 -31.88
C PRO A 290 12.60 3.41 -33.40
N GLY A 291 12.04 2.30 -33.89
CA GLY A 291 11.60 2.15 -35.28
C GLY A 291 10.16 2.62 -35.48
N VAL A 292 9.87 3.33 -36.57
CA VAL A 292 8.50 3.73 -36.95
C VAL A 292 7.78 2.64 -37.75
N LEU A 293 8.51 1.94 -38.62
CA LEU A 293 7.97 0.95 -39.57
C LEU A 293 7.89 -0.47 -38.97
N ASN A 294 8.75 -0.77 -37.99
CA ASN A 294 8.84 -2.09 -37.38
C ASN A 294 8.26 -2.04 -35.97
N ASP A 295 7.45 -3.04 -35.62
CA ASP A 295 7.02 -3.22 -34.23
C ASP A 295 8.27 -3.43 -33.35
N PRO A 296 8.45 -2.67 -32.25
CA PRO A 296 9.59 -2.84 -31.33
C PRO A 296 9.71 -4.26 -30.76
N LEU A 297 8.64 -5.05 -30.77
CA LEU A 297 8.60 -6.42 -30.27
C LEU A 297 8.60 -7.47 -31.39
N GLY A 298 8.85 -7.08 -32.64
CA GLY A 298 9.03 -8.02 -33.73
C GLY A 298 7.78 -8.84 -34.04
N TYR A 299 6.62 -8.20 -34.19
CA TYR A 299 5.47 -8.84 -34.82
C TYR A 299 5.79 -9.10 -36.28
N HIS A 300 6.35 -10.27 -36.58
CA HIS A 300 6.36 -10.78 -37.94
C HIS A 300 4.91 -11.07 -38.31
N PHE A 301 4.29 -10.13 -39.02
CA PHE A 301 3.08 -10.41 -39.78
C PHE A 301 3.52 -11.43 -40.83
N GLU A 302 3.28 -12.72 -40.61
CA GLU A 302 3.24 -13.68 -41.69
C GLU A 302 2.11 -13.23 -42.60
N VAL A 303 2.42 -12.34 -43.54
CA VAL A 303 1.57 -12.09 -44.70
C VAL A 303 1.48 -13.46 -45.35
N GLY A 304 0.30 -14.08 -45.29
CA GLY A 304 0.05 -15.35 -45.95
C GLY A 304 0.31 -15.20 -47.44
N GLU A 305 1.54 -15.48 -47.86
CA GLU A 305 1.95 -15.60 -49.26
C GLU A 305 1.28 -16.85 -49.84
N ASN A 306 0.01 -16.71 -50.19
CA ASN A 306 -0.60 -17.51 -51.24
C ASN A 306 -0.33 -16.92 -52.63
N THR A 307 0.59 -15.96 -52.77
CA THR A 307 1.18 -15.60 -54.05
C THR A 307 2.42 -16.45 -54.30
N ARG A 308 2.19 -17.62 -54.91
CA ARG A 308 3.19 -18.31 -55.71
C ARG A 308 3.63 -17.38 -56.85
N LEU A 309 4.57 -16.48 -56.60
CA LEU A 309 5.39 -15.93 -57.66
C LEU A 309 6.66 -16.77 -57.71
N ALA A 310 6.70 -17.59 -58.75
CA ALA A 310 7.81 -18.44 -59.07
C ALA A 310 9.09 -17.60 -59.22
N GLY A 311 10.10 -17.97 -58.45
CA GLY A 311 11.49 -17.76 -58.79
C GLY A 311 12.05 -16.37 -58.53
N GLN A 312 12.39 -16.07 -57.28
CA GLN A 312 13.72 -15.53 -56.94
C GLN A 312 14.16 -16.03 -55.55
N PRO A 313 15.39 -16.53 -55.39
CA PRO A 313 15.91 -16.91 -54.08
C PRO A 313 16.30 -15.63 -53.30
N THR A 314 15.49 -15.27 -52.32
CA THR A 314 15.93 -14.31 -51.30
C THR A 314 17.01 -14.96 -50.44
N ALA A 315 18.21 -14.37 -50.46
CA ALA A 315 19.37 -14.79 -49.70
C ALA A 315 19.05 -14.89 -48.21
N ALA A 316 18.98 -16.13 -47.71
CA ALA A 316 18.97 -16.40 -46.30
C ALA A 316 20.33 -15.99 -45.71
N TYR A 317 20.34 -14.94 -44.90
CA TYR A 317 21.42 -14.69 -43.96
C TYR A 317 21.39 -15.79 -42.90
N THR A 318 22.17 -16.83 -43.13
CA THR A 318 22.53 -17.85 -42.15
C THR A 318 23.42 -17.22 -41.08
N LEU A 319 22.81 -16.84 -39.96
CA LEU A 319 23.52 -16.63 -38.70
C LEU A 319 24.20 -17.94 -38.32
N GLY A 320 25.54 -17.92 -38.33
CA GLY A 320 26.40 -19.07 -38.07
C GLY A 320 26.22 -19.61 -36.65
N LEU A 321 25.57 -20.77 -36.55
CA LEU A 321 25.85 -21.72 -35.48
C LEU A 321 27.13 -22.46 -35.87
N VAL A 322 28.27 -21.94 -35.39
CA VAL A 322 29.52 -22.70 -35.34
C VAL A 322 29.36 -23.70 -34.20
N THR A 323 28.89 -24.90 -34.50
CA THR A 323 28.99 -26.05 -33.62
C THR A 323 29.95 -27.07 -34.21
N ASN A 324 31.06 -27.25 -33.48
CA ASN A 324 32.05 -28.32 -33.49
C ASN A 324 31.80 -29.48 -34.46
N ARG A 325 32.40 -29.39 -35.64
CA ARG A 325 32.44 -30.44 -36.67
C ARG A 325 33.44 -31.57 -36.36
N GLN A 326 34.11 -31.54 -35.21
CA GLN A 326 35.14 -32.52 -34.83
C GLN A 326 34.63 -33.71 -34.00
N GLU A 327 33.39 -33.70 -33.50
CA GLU A 327 32.84 -34.84 -32.73
C GLU A 327 32.07 -35.86 -33.59
N ALA A 328 31.74 -35.53 -34.83
CA ALA A 328 30.99 -36.42 -35.72
C ALA A 328 31.88 -37.52 -36.35
N ASP A 329 33.17 -37.28 -36.55
CA ASP A 329 34.06 -38.22 -37.24
C ASP A 329 34.61 -39.34 -36.34
N ASN A 330 34.51 -39.20 -35.01
CA ASN A 330 34.97 -40.25 -34.08
C ASN A 330 33.93 -41.35 -33.78
N LYS A 331 32.68 -41.22 -34.25
CA LYS A 331 31.63 -42.24 -34.02
C LYS A 331 31.54 -43.31 -35.12
N GLN A 332 32.29 -43.21 -36.21
CA GLN A 332 32.27 -44.22 -37.29
C GLN A 332 33.24 -45.40 -37.11
N ARG A 333 34.01 -45.47 -36.01
CA ARG A 333 34.94 -46.59 -35.73
C ARG A 333 34.45 -47.64 -34.74
N ALA A 334 33.26 -47.49 -34.17
CA ALA A 334 32.67 -48.51 -33.29
C ALA A 334 31.54 -49.23 -34.06
N GLY A 335 31.88 -50.38 -34.65
CA GLY A 335 30.96 -51.24 -35.39
C GLY A 335 29.82 -51.76 -34.52
N LEU A 336 28.73 -51.00 -34.47
CA LEU A 336 27.45 -51.41 -33.92
C LEU A 336 26.39 -51.24 -35.00
N SER A 337 26.17 -52.32 -35.74
CA SER A 337 24.95 -52.51 -36.51
C SER A 337 23.78 -52.67 -35.54
N GLY A 338 22.79 -51.80 -35.62
CA GLY A 338 21.58 -51.98 -34.82
C GLY A 338 20.63 -50.80 -34.92
N PHE A 339 19.49 -51.06 -35.57
CA PHE A 339 18.27 -50.27 -35.50
C PHE A 339 18.34 -48.84 -36.08
N VAL A 340 17.96 -48.75 -37.35
CA VAL A 340 17.25 -47.59 -37.88
C VAL A 340 15.91 -47.50 -37.14
N HIS A 341 15.91 -46.89 -35.96
CA HIS A 341 14.70 -46.28 -35.45
C HIS A 341 14.46 -45.09 -36.37
N GLN A 342 13.41 -45.17 -37.19
CA GLN A 342 12.81 -43.97 -37.73
C GLN A 342 12.39 -43.15 -36.51
N ASP A 343 13.26 -42.24 -36.08
CA ASP A 343 12.85 -41.08 -35.32
C ASP A 343 11.82 -40.42 -36.22
N LYS A 344 10.55 -40.73 -35.93
CA LYS A 344 9.46 -39.79 -36.11
C LYS A 344 10.04 -38.52 -35.51
N LEU A 345 10.45 -37.62 -36.39
CA LEU A 345 10.54 -36.20 -36.10
C LEU A 345 9.16 -35.90 -35.54
N ASP A 346 9.07 -36.04 -34.23
CA ASP A 346 8.01 -35.54 -33.40
C ASP A 346 8.11 -34.06 -33.71
N VAL A 347 7.33 -33.64 -34.73
CA VAL A 347 6.95 -32.26 -34.93
C VAL A 347 6.09 -31.96 -33.71
N ARG A 348 6.74 -31.89 -32.54
CA ARG A 348 6.41 -30.97 -31.48
C ARG A 348 6.48 -29.64 -32.16
N ARG A 349 5.40 -29.32 -32.88
CA ARG A 349 5.09 -28.00 -33.38
C ARG A 349 5.43 -27.12 -32.21
N THR A 350 6.54 -26.41 -32.36
CA THR A 350 7.04 -25.46 -31.41
C THR A 350 5.82 -24.67 -31.00
N ARG A 351 5.48 -24.78 -29.72
CA ARG A 351 4.36 -24.08 -29.09
C ARG A 351 4.77 -22.61 -28.92
N ILE A 352 5.30 -22.02 -30.00
CA ILE A 352 5.99 -20.74 -30.16
C ILE A 352 5.56 -20.31 -31.58
N ALA A 353 4.82 -19.24 -31.80
CA ALA A 353 4.76 -18.01 -31.04
C ALA A 353 3.29 -17.63 -30.78
N ARG A 354 2.89 -17.58 -29.51
CA ARG A 354 2.02 -16.45 -29.14
C ARG A 354 2.86 -15.21 -29.43
N GLY A 355 2.35 -14.28 -30.23
CA GLY A 355 3.05 -13.01 -30.41
C GLY A 355 3.31 -12.39 -29.04
N ILE A 356 4.41 -11.68 -28.84
CA ILE A 356 4.79 -11.11 -27.54
C ILE A 356 3.62 -10.28 -26.94
N LEU A 357 2.81 -9.63 -27.79
CA LEU A 357 1.60 -8.92 -27.38
C LEU A 357 0.53 -9.81 -26.72
N ASP A 358 0.40 -11.08 -27.12
CA ASP A 358 -0.57 -12.00 -26.53
C ASP A 358 -0.16 -12.47 -25.13
N GLU A 359 1.14 -12.49 -24.87
CA GLU A 359 1.72 -12.80 -23.55
C GLU A 359 1.59 -11.60 -22.61
N LEU A 360 1.96 -10.41 -23.09
CA LEU A 360 1.80 -9.15 -22.35
C LEU A 360 0.33 -8.83 -22.10
N ARG A 361 -0.56 -9.19 -23.03
CA ARG A 361 -1.97 -8.88 -22.97
C ARG A 361 -2.82 -10.01 -23.58
N PRO A 362 -3.56 -10.75 -22.74
CA PRO A 362 -4.46 -11.77 -23.24
C PRO A 362 -5.51 -11.19 -24.19
N LYS A 363 -5.55 -11.71 -25.43
CA LYS A 363 -6.47 -11.28 -26.50
C LYS A 363 -7.94 -11.18 -26.07
N ALA A 364 -8.39 -12.10 -25.22
CA ALA A 364 -9.79 -12.24 -24.81
C ALA A 364 -10.15 -11.57 -23.47
N GLN A 365 -9.40 -10.54 -23.02
CA GLN A 365 -9.75 -9.81 -21.80
C GLN A 365 -11.04 -8.99 -21.95
N ARG A 366 -11.99 -9.17 -21.02
CA ARG A 366 -13.23 -8.38 -20.93
C ARG A 366 -13.02 -6.89 -20.62
N ALA A 367 -11.82 -6.48 -20.22
CA ALA A 367 -11.49 -5.10 -19.87
C ALA A 367 -10.57 -4.42 -20.92
N LYS A 368 -10.53 -4.96 -22.15
CA LYS A 368 -9.70 -4.46 -23.24
C LYS A 368 -10.19 -3.07 -23.68
N ALA A 369 -9.39 -2.03 -23.45
CA ALA A 369 -9.74 -0.65 -23.85
C ALA A 369 -9.43 -0.35 -25.32
N LEU A 370 -8.38 -0.98 -25.85
CA LEU A 370 -7.90 -0.83 -27.23
C LEU A 370 -8.26 -2.12 -27.96
N HIS A 371 -9.08 -2.03 -29.00
CA HIS A 371 -9.39 -3.15 -29.88
C HIS A 371 -8.60 -2.95 -31.17
N ASP A 372 -7.63 -3.84 -31.40
CA ASP A 372 -6.63 -3.68 -32.48
C ASP A 372 -7.27 -3.86 -33.87
N ASP A 373 -8.36 -4.63 -33.95
CA ASP A 373 -9.06 -4.88 -35.21
C ASP A 373 -10.20 -3.88 -35.42
N SER A 374 -10.04 -3.02 -36.44
CA SER A 374 -11.16 -2.24 -36.98
C SER A 374 -12.35 -3.13 -37.36
N GLU A 375 -12.08 -4.38 -37.76
CA GLU A 375 -13.09 -5.40 -38.06
C GLU A 375 -13.92 -5.81 -36.85
N TRP A 376 -13.31 -5.92 -35.66
CA TRP A 376 -14.05 -6.25 -34.45
C TRP A 376 -15.03 -5.13 -34.10
N VAL A 377 -14.58 -3.89 -34.20
CA VAL A 377 -15.40 -2.70 -33.98
C VAL A 377 -16.55 -2.65 -35.00
N LYS A 378 -16.25 -2.83 -36.29
CA LYS A 378 -17.25 -2.92 -37.37
C LYS A 378 -18.26 -4.03 -37.10
N ARG A 379 -17.81 -5.24 -36.73
CA ARG A 379 -18.68 -6.37 -36.40
C ARG A 379 -19.62 -6.04 -35.25
N LYS A 380 -19.13 -5.37 -34.19
CA LYS A 380 -19.98 -4.95 -33.07
C LYS A 380 -20.96 -3.84 -33.43
N MET A 381 -20.58 -2.91 -34.29
CA MET A 381 -21.51 -1.91 -34.82
C MET A 381 -22.63 -2.58 -35.65
N LEU A 382 -22.28 -3.57 -36.48
CA LEU A 382 -23.25 -4.35 -37.25
C LEU A 382 -24.18 -5.19 -36.37
N GLU A 383 -23.66 -5.81 -35.30
CA GLU A 383 -24.49 -6.53 -34.32
C GLU A 383 -25.49 -5.58 -33.64
N ASP A 384 -25.05 -4.39 -33.21
CA ASP A 384 -25.93 -3.40 -32.59
C ASP A 384 -27.00 -2.91 -33.60
N ALA A 385 -26.63 -2.67 -34.86
CA ALA A 385 -27.57 -2.29 -35.93
C ALA A 385 -28.59 -3.39 -36.25
N ARG A 386 -28.16 -4.65 -36.35
CA ARG A 386 -29.05 -5.80 -36.51
C ARG A 386 -30.01 -5.92 -35.32
N ALA A 387 -29.54 -5.71 -34.10
CA ALA A 387 -30.39 -5.78 -32.91
C ALA A 387 -31.46 -4.67 -32.88
N ILE A 388 -31.13 -3.47 -33.37
CA ILE A 388 -32.11 -2.39 -33.56
C ILE A 388 -33.13 -2.80 -34.64
N TRP A 389 -32.65 -3.24 -35.80
CA TRP A 389 -33.50 -3.69 -36.89
C TRP A 389 -34.48 -4.80 -36.48
N TRP A 390 -34.02 -5.79 -35.71
CA TRP A 390 -34.88 -6.87 -35.20
C TRP A 390 -35.92 -6.39 -34.18
N ARG A 391 -35.60 -5.38 -33.35
CA ARG A 391 -36.58 -4.81 -32.40
C ARG A 391 -37.63 -3.97 -33.11
N ASP A 392 -37.24 -3.28 -34.16
CA ASP A 392 -38.12 -2.42 -34.94
C ASP A 392 -38.98 -3.22 -35.92
N ARG A 393 -38.56 -4.45 -36.24
CA ARG A 393 -39.33 -5.42 -37.01
C ARG A 393 -40.52 -5.96 -36.19
N LYS A 394 -41.49 -5.10 -35.95
CA LYS A 394 -42.84 -5.50 -35.55
C LYS A 394 -43.58 -5.90 -36.82
N VAL A 395 -44.13 -7.10 -36.84
CA VAL A 395 -45.17 -7.43 -37.81
C VAL A 395 -46.42 -6.71 -37.33
N LEU A 396 -46.61 -5.48 -37.81
CA LEU A 396 -47.79 -4.69 -37.49
C LEU A 396 -48.98 -5.28 -38.24
N SER A 397 -50.12 -5.44 -37.56
CA SER A 397 -51.37 -5.72 -38.26
C SER A 397 -51.75 -4.47 -39.09
N PRO A 398 -52.54 -4.61 -40.17
CA PRO A 398 -53.00 -3.46 -40.96
C PRO A 398 -53.68 -2.37 -40.11
N VAL A 399 -54.37 -2.77 -39.04
CA VAL A 399 -55.00 -1.85 -38.06
C VAL A 399 -53.95 -1.09 -37.25
N ALA A 400 -52.88 -1.75 -36.83
CA ALA A 400 -51.78 -1.11 -36.08
C ALA A 400 -50.97 -0.16 -36.97
N GLU A 401 -50.77 -0.51 -38.25
CA GLU A 401 -50.11 0.36 -39.22
C GLU A 401 -50.94 1.63 -39.49
N ALA A 402 -52.26 1.49 -39.67
CA ALA A 402 -53.16 2.64 -39.81
C ALA A 402 -53.16 3.55 -38.57
N ALA A 403 -53.11 2.95 -37.37
CA ALA A 403 -53.02 3.70 -36.12
C ALA A 403 -51.68 4.46 -35.98
N GLU A 404 -50.55 3.87 -36.39
CA GLU A 404 -49.25 4.55 -36.40
C GLU A 404 -49.21 5.70 -37.42
N ARG A 405 -49.76 5.49 -38.63
CA ARG A 405 -49.89 6.56 -39.64
C ARG A 405 -50.75 7.72 -39.14
N ALA A 406 -51.91 7.43 -38.54
CA ALA A 406 -52.77 8.44 -37.95
C ALA A 406 -52.07 9.19 -36.80
N LEU A 407 -51.23 8.51 -36.01
CA LEU A 407 -50.44 9.16 -34.96
C LEU A 407 -49.35 10.07 -35.54
N GLN A 408 -48.67 9.67 -36.61
CA GLN A 408 -47.67 10.48 -37.30
C GLN A 408 -48.30 11.72 -37.94
N GLU A 409 -49.46 11.58 -38.58
CA GLU A 409 -50.23 12.69 -39.11
C GLU A 409 -50.66 13.66 -38.02
N ARG A 410 -51.19 13.17 -36.89
CA ARG A 410 -51.52 14.00 -35.74
C ARG A 410 -50.29 14.73 -35.17
N ARG A 411 -49.12 14.09 -35.14
CA ARG A 411 -47.86 14.74 -34.72
C ARG A 411 -47.46 15.85 -35.68
N ARG A 412 -47.50 15.58 -36.99
CA ARG A 412 -47.19 16.56 -38.02
C ARG A 412 -48.15 17.75 -37.99
N GLN A 413 -49.45 17.50 -37.87
CA GLN A 413 -50.45 18.54 -37.69
C GLN A 413 -50.21 19.37 -36.43
N LYS A 414 -49.83 18.72 -35.32
CA LYS A 414 -49.51 19.41 -34.08
C LYS A 414 -48.23 20.25 -34.21
N GLU A 415 -47.21 19.78 -34.90
CA GLU A 415 -45.99 20.53 -35.21
C GLU A 415 -46.27 21.72 -36.14
N GLU A 416 -47.12 21.54 -37.16
CA GLU A 416 -47.57 22.61 -38.06
C GLU A 416 -48.43 23.65 -37.33
N GLN A 417 -49.30 23.21 -36.41
CA GLN A 417 -50.06 24.11 -35.55
C GLN A 417 -49.14 24.88 -34.59
N LEU A 418 -48.18 24.21 -33.94
CA LEU A 418 -47.20 24.87 -33.08
C LEU A 418 -46.35 25.88 -33.86
N ASN A 419 -45.91 25.53 -35.07
CA ASN A 419 -45.17 26.44 -35.94
C ASN A 419 -46.02 27.61 -36.44
N LYS A 420 -47.34 27.44 -36.60
CA LYS A 420 -48.27 28.53 -36.93
C LYS A 420 -48.56 29.42 -35.73
N GLU A 421 -48.72 28.86 -34.55
CA GLU A 421 -49.06 29.59 -33.31
C GLU A 421 -47.85 30.34 -32.73
N PHE A 422 -46.64 29.79 -32.85
CA PHE A 422 -45.43 30.33 -32.22
C PHE A 422 -44.35 30.80 -33.22
N GLY A 423 -44.64 30.79 -34.53
CA GLY A 423 -43.66 31.06 -35.60
C GLY A 423 -42.63 29.92 -35.74
N GLU A 424 -41.68 30.02 -36.68
CA GLU A 424 -40.57 29.04 -36.80
C GLU A 424 -39.73 29.03 -35.51
N VAL A 425 -40.13 28.21 -34.54
CA VAL A 425 -39.35 27.96 -33.35
C VAL A 425 -38.17 27.11 -33.78
N LYS A 426 -37.04 27.76 -34.12
CA LYS A 426 -35.75 27.07 -34.29
C LYS A 426 -35.59 26.12 -33.10
N PRO A 427 -35.35 24.81 -33.32
CA PRO A 427 -35.38 23.78 -32.28
C PRO A 427 -34.16 23.92 -31.36
N THR A 428 -34.11 24.99 -30.58
CA THR A 428 -32.93 25.33 -29.78
C THR A 428 -33.21 25.23 -28.28
N ILE A 429 -34.47 25.18 -27.83
CA ILE A 429 -34.76 25.15 -26.38
C ILE A 429 -35.87 24.15 -25.96
N TRP A 430 -36.72 23.67 -26.88
CA TRP A 430 -37.87 22.83 -26.50
C TRP A 430 -37.62 21.32 -26.31
N LYS A 431 -36.38 20.84 -26.44
CA LYS A 431 -36.06 19.44 -26.05
C LYS A 431 -36.10 19.21 -24.52
N ALA A 432 -36.30 20.24 -23.70
CA ALA A 432 -36.35 20.11 -22.25
C ALA A 432 -37.77 20.06 -21.64
N VAL A 433 -38.85 20.30 -22.40
CA VAL A 433 -40.24 20.31 -21.86
C VAL A 433 -41.15 19.37 -22.67
N ALA A 434 -40.67 18.16 -22.97
CA ALA A 434 -41.56 17.05 -23.27
C ALA A 434 -42.03 16.44 -21.94
N ILE A 435 -43.24 16.80 -21.50
CA ILE A 435 -43.95 16.10 -20.43
C ILE A 435 -44.05 14.62 -20.84
N PRO A 436 -43.48 13.66 -20.07
CA PRO A 436 -43.60 12.26 -20.41
C PRO A 436 -45.05 11.83 -20.27
N THR A 437 -45.69 11.48 -21.39
CA THR A 437 -46.97 10.78 -21.40
C THR A 437 -46.79 9.41 -20.73
N MET A 438 -47.26 9.32 -19.48
CA MET A 438 -47.83 8.16 -18.79
C MET A 438 -47.37 6.79 -19.33
N ALA A 439 -46.20 6.33 -18.87
CA ALA A 439 -45.99 4.89 -18.64
C ALA A 439 -46.63 4.53 -17.29
N PRO A 440 -47.14 3.29 -17.09
CA PRO A 440 -47.69 2.89 -15.80
C PRO A 440 -46.63 3.04 -14.71
N VAL A 441 -46.88 4.00 -13.82
CA VAL A 441 -46.06 4.34 -12.67
C VAL A 441 -46.24 3.24 -11.63
N SER A 442 -45.30 2.31 -11.56
CA SER A 442 -44.92 1.75 -10.27
C SER A 442 -44.14 2.85 -9.54
N GLN A 443 -44.82 3.47 -8.57
CA GLN A 443 -44.36 4.64 -7.83
C GLN A 443 -43.02 4.37 -7.14
N GLN A 444 -41.94 4.90 -7.70
CA GLN A 444 -40.79 5.37 -6.94
C GLN A 444 -40.61 6.84 -7.26
N MET A 445 -41.27 7.69 -6.46
CA MET A 445 -41.15 9.15 -6.53
C MET A 445 -39.69 9.56 -6.42
N ARG A 446 -39.15 10.15 -7.48
CA ARG A 446 -37.90 10.91 -7.40
C ARG A 446 -38.24 12.33 -6.99
N LEU A 447 -37.87 12.66 -5.76
CA LEU A 447 -38.06 13.96 -5.16
C LEU A 447 -37.17 15.03 -5.83
N PRO A 448 -37.62 16.31 -5.92
CA PRO A 448 -36.85 17.43 -6.46
C PRO A 448 -35.48 17.61 -5.79
N VAL A 449 -34.52 18.25 -6.46
CA VAL A 449 -33.12 18.35 -6.00
C VAL A 449 -33.02 19.03 -4.62
N GLU A 450 -33.82 20.06 -4.37
CA GLU A 450 -33.88 20.74 -3.07
C GLU A 450 -34.40 19.84 -1.94
N THR A 451 -35.36 18.96 -2.22
CA THR A 451 -35.85 17.98 -1.24
C THR A 451 -34.91 16.77 -1.11
N ARG A 452 -34.10 16.46 -2.13
CA ARG A 452 -33.00 15.49 -2.03
C ARG A 452 -31.87 15.99 -1.13
N ASP A 453 -31.54 17.27 -1.19
CA ASP A 453 -30.53 17.86 -0.32
C ASP A 453 -31.06 18.06 1.10
N LEU A 454 -32.35 18.36 1.26
CA LEU A 454 -33.03 18.32 2.56
C LEU A 454 -33.11 16.90 3.14
N ILE A 455 -33.35 15.87 2.31
CA ILE A 455 -33.36 14.47 2.75
C ILE A 455 -31.96 13.96 3.03
N LYS A 456 -30.94 14.37 2.27
CA LYS A 456 -29.55 14.06 2.57
C LYS A 456 -29.09 14.77 3.85
N SER A 457 -29.52 16.01 4.11
CA SER A 457 -29.20 16.72 5.36
C SER A 457 -29.95 16.11 6.56
N MET A 458 -31.22 15.70 6.39
CA MET A 458 -31.98 14.96 7.40
C MET A 458 -31.44 13.53 7.64
N GLN A 459 -30.96 12.84 6.60
CA GLN A 459 -30.29 11.53 6.74
C GLN A 459 -28.90 11.66 7.36
N ALA A 460 -28.16 12.74 7.07
CA ALA A 460 -26.90 13.05 7.75
C ALA A 460 -27.11 13.43 9.23
N ALA A 461 -28.20 14.15 9.55
CA ALA A 461 -28.62 14.41 10.92
C ALA A 461 -29.12 13.14 11.65
N SER A 462 -29.83 12.25 10.96
CA SER A 462 -30.30 10.96 11.51
C SER A 462 -29.16 9.94 11.72
N LEU A 463 -28.12 9.97 10.86
CA LEU A 463 -26.91 9.17 11.07
C LEU A 463 -26.05 9.72 12.22
N LYS A 464 -26.05 11.05 12.45
CA LYS A 464 -25.47 11.65 13.65
C LYS A 464 -26.21 11.26 14.94
N THR A 465 -27.52 11.03 14.91
CA THR A 465 -28.27 10.57 16.10
C THR A 465 -28.21 9.05 16.32
N LYS A 466 -27.96 8.25 15.28
CA LYS A 466 -27.75 6.79 15.43
C LYS A 466 -26.39 6.40 16.03
N TYR A 467 -25.37 7.25 15.91
CA TYR A 467 -24.06 7.04 16.55
C TYR A 467 -23.89 7.73 17.91
N ASN A 468 -24.92 8.45 18.38
CA ASN A 468 -24.98 9.08 19.70
C ASN A 468 -26.09 8.49 20.60
N LYS A 469 -26.42 7.21 20.46
CA LYS A 469 -27.09 6.51 21.57
C LYS A 469 -26.00 6.14 22.58
N PRO A 470 -25.96 6.75 23.80
CA PRO A 470 -25.15 6.19 24.86
C PRO A 470 -25.64 4.75 25.11
N ASP A 471 -24.70 3.82 25.25
CA ASP A 471 -24.99 2.42 25.59
C ASP A 471 -25.81 2.38 26.89
N THR A 472 -27.15 2.30 26.77
CA THR A 472 -28.08 2.23 27.90
C THR A 472 -27.97 0.90 28.66
N LYS A 473 -27.20 -0.07 28.15
CA LYS A 473 -26.81 -1.28 28.89
C LYS A 473 -25.62 -1.04 29.83
N PHE A 474 -24.78 -0.03 29.59
CA PHE A 474 -23.67 0.31 30.49
C PHE A 474 -24.15 1.22 31.63
N SER A 475 -25.07 2.16 31.35
CA SER A 475 -25.61 3.04 32.40
C SER A 475 -26.46 2.30 33.44
N LYS A 476 -27.25 1.28 33.04
CA LYS A 476 -28.03 0.47 33.98
C LYS A 476 -27.21 -0.46 34.88
N ARG A 477 -25.93 -0.68 34.58
CA ARG A 477 -25.04 -1.49 35.43
C ARG A 477 -24.33 -0.67 36.49
N LEU A 478 -24.13 0.63 36.25
CA LEU A 478 -23.55 1.57 37.22
C LEU A 478 -24.56 2.01 38.30
N THR A 479 -25.87 2.02 38.01
CA THR A 479 -26.90 2.35 39.02
C THR A 479 -27.32 1.18 39.92
N ARG A 480 -26.66 0.02 39.82
CA ARG A 480 -26.83 -1.12 40.75
C ARG A 480 -25.57 -1.41 41.58
N MET A 481 -24.54 -0.58 41.44
CA MET A 481 -23.29 -0.68 42.23
C MET A 481 -22.96 0.60 43.02
N ALA A 482 -23.89 1.56 43.05
CA ALA A 482 -24.06 2.55 44.11
C ALA A 482 -25.39 2.24 44.78
#